data_AF-A0A7J4GZ77-F1
#
_entry.id   AF-A0A7J4GZ77-F1
#
_cell.length_a   1.000
_cell.length_b   1.000
_cell.length_c   1.000
_cell.angle_alpha   90.00
_cell.angle_beta   90.00
_cell.angle_gamma   90.00
#
_symmetry.space_group_name_H-M   'P 1'
#
loop_
_entity.id
_entity.type
_entity.pdbx_description
1 polymer ?
#
loop_
_entity_poly.entity_id
_entity_poly.type
_entity_poly.pdbx_seq_one_letter_code
_entity_poly.pdbx_strand_id
1 'polypeptide(L)'
;MGGLLDKAEKVAEAVDATLDLEVNSNHKEAMISDEGMKGALFQIAGSIGLLVILGLIFYFKYVNWYLFGVSLIVSWAVFNAQELIEKNFNPTKLIATAVGWLVLSMAVMGGSFFIGAAGGVKITEITFDEDDDQLRITVYGSSGDDFHLEVVKEGTTLCSDDGSIGMDKTTISFPIADCWDGNAFDESGDDVIEYLAVVSSGSDVDSYKVPPAIMSREITGALVKVVELTSTTDNVEYDGLQVDMILGIDSETNTYIFGNGAYGGSEPLLIKADWSATIEVLYGGDTVYTYSKITSNEGLASGVGEFDLGWVQITSNSGGNLDRSHFYQDDGCYTFKISVKNEITGQTLVDDRSQLELFWDDNEADDDSANDQSAQNC
;
A
#
# COMPACT_ATOMS: atom_id res chain seq x y z
N MET A 1 13.99 30.84 29.67
CA MET A 1 12.84 29.92 29.85
C MET A 1 11.70 30.62 30.59
N GLY A 2 11.15 31.73 30.06
CA GLY A 2 10.09 32.50 30.73
C GLY A 2 8.79 32.67 29.93
N GLY A 3 8.80 32.42 28.62
CA GLY A 3 7.65 32.72 27.74
C GLY A 3 6.61 31.61 27.59
N LEU A 4 6.86 30.41 28.11
CA LEU A 4 5.94 29.26 28.00
C LEU A 4 4.95 29.18 29.18
N LEU A 5 5.40 29.52 30.40
CA LEU A 5 4.53 29.61 31.56
C LEU A 5 3.59 30.82 31.46
N ASP A 6 4.09 31.94 30.96
CA ASP A 6 3.32 33.19 30.78
C ASP A 6 2.17 33.05 29.75
N LYS A 7 2.27 32.08 28.83
CA LYS A 7 1.21 31.75 27.87
C LYS A 7 0.21 30.74 28.42
N ALA A 8 0.65 29.79 29.24
CA ALA A 8 -0.24 28.85 29.92
C ALA A 8 -1.06 29.56 31.01
N GLU A 9 -0.48 30.53 31.70
CA GLU A 9 -1.14 31.34 32.74
C GLU A 9 -2.19 32.30 32.13
N LYS A 10 -1.91 32.90 30.98
CA LYS A 10 -2.91 33.69 30.23
C LYS A 10 -4.08 32.88 29.69
N VAL A 11 -3.87 31.61 29.36
CA VAL A 11 -4.95 30.70 28.96
C VAL A 11 -5.76 30.25 30.18
N ALA A 12 -5.11 30.03 31.33
CA ALA A 12 -5.81 29.74 32.58
C ALA A 12 -6.64 30.95 33.08
N GLU A 13 -6.11 32.18 33.01
CA GLU A 13 -6.86 33.40 33.32
C GLU A 13 -8.03 33.65 32.36
N ALA A 14 -7.90 33.30 31.08
CA ALA A 14 -9.00 33.42 30.12
C ALA A 14 -10.13 32.40 30.38
N VAL A 15 -9.82 31.25 30.98
CA VAL A 15 -10.80 30.23 31.38
C VAL A 15 -11.50 30.64 32.69
N ASP A 16 -10.78 31.25 33.63
CA ASP A 16 -11.35 31.73 34.90
C ASP A 16 -12.21 32.99 34.70
N ALA A 17 -11.83 33.88 33.77
CA ALA A 17 -12.59 35.08 33.44
C ALA A 17 -13.94 34.80 32.74
N THR A 18 -14.17 33.59 32.22
CA THR A 18 -15.49 33.16 31.71
C THR A 18 -16.44 32.64 32.80
N LEU A 19 -16.00 32.52 34.04
CA LEU A 19 -16.81 32.01 35.17
C LEU A 19 -17.45 33.10 36.03
N ASP A 20 -17.07 34.38 35.86
CA ASP A 20 -17.77 35.50 36.50
C ASP A 20 -18.91 36.02 35.60
N LEU A 21 -20.00 35.25 35.55
CA LEU A 21 -21.29 35.78 35.12
C LEU A 21 -21.84 36.71 36.22
N GLU A 22 -21.67 38.01 35.98
CA GLU A 22 -22.34 39.08 36.71
C GLU A 22 -23.86 38.80 36.75
N VAL A 23 -24.36 38.46 37.94
CA VAL A 23 -25.79 38.25 38.21
C VAL A 23 -26.51 39.60 38.08
N ASN A 24 -26.94 39.93 36.87
CA ASN A 24 -27.91 40.99 36.65
C ASN A 24 -29.31 40.42 36.94
N SER A 25 -29.80 40.70 38.14
CA SER A 25 -31.13 40.31 38.60
C SER A 25 -32.19 40.99 37.73
N ASN A 26 -32.82 40.24 36.83
CA ASN A 26 -34.22 40.38 36.41
C ASN A 26 -34.50 39.45 35.23
N HIS A 27 -34.89 38.19 35.48
CA HIS A 27 -36.09 37.52 34.93
C HIS A 27 -36.03 36.00 35.22
N LYS A 28 -37.04 35.52 35.96
CA LYS A 28 -37.52 34.13 36.08
C LYS A 28 -36.47 33.01 36.18
N GLU A 29 -36.31 32.50 37.40
CA GLU A 29 -35.77 31.17 37.68
C GLU A 29 -36.48 30.11 36.80
N ALA A 30 -35.81 29.69 35.73
CA ALA A 30 -35.99 28.35 35.22
C ALA A 30 -35.08 27.45 36.05
N MET A 31 -35.64 26.63 36.94
CA MET A 31 -34.93 25.51 37.54
C MET A 31 -34.40 24.62 36.40
N ILE A 32 -33.12 24.76 36.08
CA ILE A 32 -32.41 23.75 35.29
C ILE A 32 -32.25 22.56 36.24
N SER A 33 -32.87 21.42 35.93
CA SER A 33 -32.66 20.20 36.71
C SER A 33 -31.20 19.79 36.62
N ASP A 34 -30.67 19.13 37.66
CA ASP A 34 -29.31 18.58 37.68
C ASP A 34 -29.02 17.69 36.44
N GLU A 35 -30.05 17.03 35.90
CA GLU A 35 -29.98 16.27 34.65
C GLU A 35 -29.86 17.14 33.39
N GLY A 36 -30.53 18.29 33.33
CA GLY A 36 -30.42 19.24 32.23
C GLY A 36 -29.03 19.91 32.17
N MET A 37 -28.41 20.15 33.33
CA MET A 37 -27.08 20.73 33.42
C MET A 37 -25.99 19.72 33.00
N LYS A 38 -26.13 18.44 33.37
CA LYS A 38 -25.23 17.36 32.95
C LYS A 38 -25.24 17.15 31.44
N GLY A 39 -26.40 17.24 30.80
CA GLY A 39 -26.53 17.16 29.34
C GLY A 39 -25.80 18.24 28.58
N ALA A 40 -25.93 19.48 29.04
CA ALA A 40 -25.23 20.62 28.44
C ALA A 40 -23.70 20.45 28.56
N LEU A 41 -23.20 19.97 29.70
CA LEU A 41 -21.76 19.74 29.91
C LEU A 41 -21.20 18.69 28.95
N PHE A 42 -21.91 17.59 28.72
CA PHE A 42 -21.49 16.56 27.75
C PHE A 42 -21.45 17.09 26.31
N GLN A 43 -22.46 17.86 25.91
CA GLN A 43 -22.50 18.48 24.58
C GLN A 43 -21.36 19.49 24.38
N ILE A 44 -21.06 20.30 25.40
CA ILE A 44 -19.92 21.24 25.37
C ILE A 44 -18.60 20.47 25.30
N ALA A 45 -18.41 19.45 26.15
CA ALA A 45 -17.19 18.65 26.18
C ALA A 45 -16.94 17.92 24.85
N GLY A 46 -17.98 17.32 24.26
CA GLY A 46 -17.90 16.68 22.95
C GLY A 46 -17.53 17.67 21.85
N SER A 47 -18.11 18.88 21.87
CA SER A 47 -17.82 19.95 20.91
C SER A 47 -16.40 20.50 21.04
N ILE A 48 -15.90 20.68 22.27
CA ILE A 48 -14.51 21.07 22.53
C ILE A 48 -13.56 19.97 22.04
N GLY A 49 -13.88 18.70 22.32
CA GLY A 49 -13.12 17.56 21.81
C GLY A 49 -13.03 17.57 20.29
N LEU A 50 -14.14 17.85 19.60
CA LEU A 50 -14.16 18.00 18.15
C LEU A 50 -13.24 19.14 17.70
N LEU A 51 -13.34 20.33 18.29
CA LEU A 51 -12.49 21.46 17.93
C LEU A 51 -11.00 21.19 18.15
N VAL A 52 -10.63 20.47 19.21
CA VAL A 52 -9.24 20.06 19.44
C VAL A 52 -8.78 19.10 18.35
N ILE A 53 -9.58 18.08 18.03
CA ILE A 53 -9.28 17.11 16.96
C ILE A 53 -9.08 17.83 15.62
N LEU A 54 -9.99 18.76 15.29
CA LEU A 54 -9.91 19.56 14.07
C LEU A 54 -8.69 20.49 14.06
N GLY A 55 -8.34 21.10 15.20
CA GLY A 55 -7.13 21.93 15.34
C GLY A 55 -5.83 21.15 15.21
N LEU A 56 -5.78 19.90 15.68
CA LEU A 56 -4.60 19.04 15.57
C LEU A 56 -4.30 18.62 14.13
N ILE A 57 -5.31 18.50 13.26
CA ILE A 57 -5.11 18.27 11.82
C ILE A 57 -4.23 19.37 11.20
N PHE A 58 -4.43 20.63 11.61
CA PHE A 58 -3.62 21.75 11.11
C PHE A 58 -2.20 21.80 11.68
N TYR A 59 -1.99 21.21 12.87
CA TYR A 59 -0.70 21.26 13.54
C TYR A 59 0.25 20.15 13.10
N PHE A 60 -0.26 18.96 12.78
CA PHE A 60 0.55 17.82 12.38
C PHE A 60 0.66 17.69 10.86
N LYS A 61 1.89 17.73 10.35
CA LYS A 61 2.21 17.48 8.93
C LYS A 61 1.82 16.07 8.48
N TYR A 62 1.75 15.11 9.41
CA TYR A 62 1.29 13.74 9.19
C TYR A 62 0.22 13.38 10.22
N VAL A 63 -1.00 13.11 9.76
CA VAL A 63 -2.11 12.70 10.62
C VAL A 63 -2.20 11.18 10.60
N ASN A 64 -2.13 10.53 11.76
CA ASN A 64 -2.47 9.13 11.89
C ASN A 64 -3.99 8.97 11.76
N TRP A 65 -4.45 8.47 10.61
CA TRP A 65 -5.87 8.42 10.26
C TRP A 65 -6.70 7.50 11.17
N TYR A 66 -6.08 6.45 11.71
CA TYR A 66 -6.72 5.56 12.67
C TYR A 66 -7.01 6.30 13.99
N LEU A 67 -6.00 7.00 14.53
CA LEU A 67 -6.18 7.80 15.75
C LEU A 67 -7.17 8.95 15.55
N PHE A 68 -7.19 9.55 14.35
CA PHE A 68 -8.16 10.58 13.99
C PHE A 68 -9.59 10.04 14.02
N GLY A 69 -9.85 8.93 13.32
CA GLY A 69 -11.17 8.30 13.27
C GLY A 69 -11.68 7.88 14.65
N VAL A 70 -10.81 7.26 15.46
CA VAL A 70 -11.15 6.89 16.84
C VAL A 70 -11.48 8.12 17.69
N SER A 71 -10.67 9.18 17.60
CA SER A 71 -10.90 10.40 18.37
C SER A 71 -12.22 11.08 17.98
N LEU A 72 -12.56 11.08 16.69
CA LEU A 72 -13.82 11.65 16.20
C LEU A 72 -15.04 10.91 16.75
N ILE A 73 -14.98 9.57 16.77
CA ILE A 73 -16.03 8.73 17.36
C ILE A 73 -16.15 8.97 18.86
N VAL A 74 -15.02 9.08 19.58
CA VAL A 74 -15.01 9.35 21.02
C VAL A 74 -15.61 10.73 21.33
N SER A 75 -15.24 11.78 20.60
CA SER A 75 -15.82 13.12 20.76
C SER A 75 -17.34 13.13 20.53
N TRP A 76 -17.79 12.44 19.47
CA TRP A 76 -19.23 12.28 19.19
C TRP A 76 -19.96 11.49 20.28
N ALA A 77 -19.34 10.42 20.81
CA ALA A 77 -19.90 9.63 21.89
C ALA A 77 -20.00 10.45 23.19
N VAL A 78 -19.00 11.29 23.48
CA VAL A 78 -19.04 12.24 24.62
C VAL A 78 -20.15 13.26 24.44
N PHE A 79 -20.34 13.80 23.23
CA PHE A 79 -21.43 14.73 22.92
C PHE A 79 -22.81 14.14 23.23
N ASN A 80 -23.00 12.84 22.95
CA ASN A 80 -24.24 12.11 23.17
C ASN A 80 -24.25 11.28 24.48
N ALA A 81 -23.27 11.46 25.37
CA ALA A 81 -23.04 10.56 26.49
C ALA A 81 -24.24 10.43 27.44
N GLN A 82 -24.98 11.52 27.68
CA GLN A 82 -26.18 11.47 28.50
C GLN A 82 -27.22 10.48 27.94
N GLU A 83 -27.52 10.57 26.65
CA GLU A 83 -28.49 9.68 25.99
C GLU A 83 -28.02 8.22 25.94
N LEU A 84 -26.71 8.02 25.76
CA LEU A 84 -26.08 6.70 25.76
C LEU A 84 -26.13 6.05 27.17
N ILE A 85 -25.88 6.82 28.22
CA ILE A 85 -25.89 6.35 29.61
C ILE A 85 -27.31 6.07 30.08
N GLU A 86 -28.26 6.96 29.76
CA GLU A 86 -29.67 6.83 30.14
C GLU A 86 -30.43 5.81 29.29
N LYS A 87 -29.79 5.24 28.26
CA LYS A 87 -30.38 4.30 27.28
C LYS A 87 -31.65 4.82 26.60
N ASN A 88 -31.82 6.13 26.57
CA ASN A 88 -32.98 6.80 25.99
C ASN A 88 -32.66 7.22 24.55
N PHE A 89 -32.49 6.23 23.68
CA PHE A 89 -31.98 6.45 22.32
C PHE A 89 -33.02 7.14 21.45
N ASN A 90 -32.70 8.35 20.99
CA ASN A 90 -33.35 8.94 19.83
C ASN A 90 -32.48 8.64 18.59
N PRO A 91 -32.79 7.59 17.80
CA PRO A 91 -31.95 7.17 16.69
C PRO A 91 -31.79 8.27 15.63
N THR A 92 -32.83 9.08 15.43
CA THR A 92 -32.79 10.21 14.48
C THR A 92 -31.78 11.27 14.91
N LYS A 93 -31.71 11.60 16.21
CA LYS A 93 -30.76 12.59 16.74
C LYS A 93 -29.33 12.06 16.73
N LEU A 94 -29.13 10.80 17.11
CA LEU A 94 -27.81 10.14 17.06
C LEU A 94 -27.27 10.09 15.63
N ILE A 95 -28.09 9.68 14.65
CA ILE A 95 -27.70 9.68 13.23
C ILE A 95 -27.43 11.10 12.74
N ALA A 96 -28.29 12.07 13.05
CA ALA A 96 -28.10 13.46 12.61
C ALA A 96 -26.80 14.08 13.15
N THR A 97 -26.46 13.83 14.42
CA THR A 97 -25.22 14.34 15.02
C THR A 97 -23.98 13.62 14.49
N ALA A 98 -24.07 12.32 14.20
CA ALA A 98 -22.97 11.57 13.57
C ALA A 98 -22.67 12.10 12.16
N VAL A 99 -23.71 12.30 11.35
CA VAL A 99 -23.59 12.93 10.03
C VAL A 99 -23.02 14.34 10.16
N GLY A 100 -23.47 15.13 11.14
CA GLY A 100 -22.92 16.47 11.40
C GLY A 100 -21.42 16.46 11.74
N TRP A 101 -20.96 15.52 12.58
CA TRP A 101 -19.54 15.34 12.92
C TRP A 101 -18.71 14.99 11.69
N LEU A 102 -19.22 14.07 10.84
CA LEU A 102 -18.56 13.69 9.60
C LEU A 102 -18.50 14.86 8.61
N VAL A 103 -19.60 15.58 8.39
CA VAL A 103 -19.64 16.72 7.46
C VAL A 103 -18.72 17.84 7.93
N LEU A 104 -18.70 18.17 9.22
CA LEU A 104 -17.80 19.21 9.74
C LEU A 104 -16.33 18.77 9.61
N SER A 105 -16.04 17.50 9.88
CA SER A 105 -14.69 16.95 9.70
C SER A 105 -14.26 16.96 8.25
N MET A 106 -15.16 16.59 7.32
CA MET A 106 -14.90 16.66 5.87
C MET A 106 -14.73 18.09 5.38
N ALA A 107 -15.51 19.04 5.90
CA ALA A 107 -15.36 20.45 5.57
C ALA A 107 -14.02 21.03 6.05
N VAL A 108 -13.53 20.61 7.22
CA VAL A 108 -12.21 20.97 7.72
C VAL A 108 -11.10 20.25 6.98
N MET A 109 -11.25 18.96 6.65
CA MET A 109 -10.29 18.24 5.81
C MET A 109 -10.17 18.87 4.42
N GLY A 110 -11.29 19.22 3.79
CA GLY A 110 -11.29 20.03 2.57
C GLY A 110 -10.64 21.39 2.82
N GLY A 111 -11.04 22.08 3.90
CA GLY A 111 -10.52 23.37 4.37
C GLY A 111 -9.03 23.43 4.66
N SER A 112 -8.41 22.36 5.16
CA SER A 112 -7.00 22.32 5.52
C SER A 112 -6.07 22.33 4.31
N PHE A 113 -6.57 21.94 3.13
CA PHE A 113 -5.89 22.21 1.85
C PHE A 113 -6.03 23.68 1.40
N PHE A 114 -6.99 24.44 1.95
CA PHE A 114 -7.28 25.82 1.55
C PHE A 114 -6.70 26.91 2.50
N ILE A 115 -6.25 26.58 3.71
CA ILE A 115 -5.73 27.56 4.70
C ILE A 115 -4.21 27.80 4.54
N GLY A 116 -3.66 27.45 3.38
CA GLY A 116 -2.34 27.90 2.91
C GLY A 116 -2.39 29.07 1.94
N ALA A 117 -3.52 29.79 1.80
CA ALA A 117 -3.74 30.88 0.85
C ALA A 117 -2.98 32.17 1.20
N ALA A 118 -1.65 32.09 1.29
CA ALA A 118 -0.74 33.21 1.25
C ALA A 118 0.37 32.91 0.23
N GLY A 119 0.00 32.98 -1.05
CA GLY A 119 0.93 32.91 -2.19
C GLY A 119 1.39 31.50 -2.56
N GLY A 120 1.31 31.17 -3.84
CA GLY A 120 2.00 30.02 -4.43
C GLY A 120 1.12 28.81 -4.77
N VAL A 121 1.67 27.98 -5.65
CA VAL A 121 1.09 26.72 -6.13
C VAL A 121 1.39 25.59 -5.13
N LYS A 122 0.43 24.69 -4.90
CA LYS A 122 0.50 23.57 -3.93
C LYS A 122 0.16 22.24 -4.57
N ILE A 123 0.80 21.16 -4.14
CA ILE A 123 0.47 19.80 -4.56
C ILE A 123 -0.77 19.34 -3.80
N THR A 124 -1.78 18.86 -4.53
CA THR A 124 -3.06 18.42 -3.94
C THR A 124 -3.31 16.94 -4.09
N GLU A 125 -2.73 16.31 -5.12
CA GLU A 125 -2.96 14.91 -5.42
C GLU A 125 -1.77 14.37 -6.23
N ILE A 126 -1.41 13.12 -5.92
CA ILE A 126 -0.46 12.33 -6.70
C ILE A 126 -1.12 10.98 -6.95
N THR A 127 -1.30 10.64 -8.22
CA THR A 127 -1.92 9.40 -8.67
C THR A 127 -1.05 8.75 -9.73
N PHE A 128 -1.32 7.50 -10.01
CA PHE A 128 -0.74 6.76 -11.12
C PHE A 128 -1.88 6.31 -12.03
N ASP A 129 -1.72 6.51 -13.32
CA ASP A 129 -2.61 5.91 -14.31
C ASP A 129 -1.95 4.61 -14.81
N GLU A 130 -2.61 3.51 -14.46
CA GLU A 130 -2.22 2.12 -14.76
C GLU A 130 -2.36 1.79 -16.26
N ASP A 131 -3.15 2.55 -17.04
CA ASP A 131 -3.37 2.26 -18.46
C ASP A 131 -2.29 2.85 -19.39
N ASP A 132 -1.61 3.93 -18.95
CA ASP A 132 -0.63 4.67 -19.76
C ASP A 132 0.72 4.90 -19.08
N ASP A 133 0.97 4.25 -17.95
CA ASP A 133 2.19 4.33 -17.14
C ASP A 133 2.56 5.75 -16.71
N GLN A 134 1.57 6.58 -16.38
CA GLN A 134 1.81 7.98 -16.03
C GLN A 134 1.67 8.27 -14.55
N LEU A 135 2.72 8.88 -13.99
CA LEU A 135 2.65 9.60 -12.73
C LEU A 135 1.92 10.93 -12.97
N ARG A 136 0.78 11.12 -12.31
CA ARG A 136 -0.04 12.32 -12.41
C ARG A 136 0.01 13.11 -11.12
N ILE A 137 0.39 14.38 -11.24
CA ILE A 137 0.50 15.28 -10.09
C ILE A 137 -0.42 16.47 -10.34
N THR A 138 -1.43 16.62 -9.48
CA THR A 138 -2.38 17.73 -9.54
C THR A 138 -1.97 18.81 -8.56
N VAL A 139 -1.77 20.00 -9.09
CA VAL A 139 -1.45 21.19 -8.31
C VAL A 139 -2.62 22.19 -8.29
N TYR A 140 -2.69 22.99 -7.24
CA TYR A 140 -3.69 24.05 -7.02
C TYR A 140 -2.99 25.39 -6.82
N GLY A 141 -3.56 26.46 -7.38
CA GLY A 141 -3.04 27.82 -7.21
C GLY A 141 -4.03 28.85 -7.74
N SER A 142 -3.59 30.10 -7.87
CA SER A 142 -4.41 31.17 -8.46
C SER A 142 -4.27 31.15 -9.97
N SER A 143 -5.34 31.46 -10.70
CA SER A 143 -5.30 31.63 -12.16
C SER A 143 -4.18 32.59 -12.58
N GLY A 144 -3.31 32.12 -13.48
CA GLY A 144 -2.14 32.84 -13.98
C GLY A 144 -0.85 32.60 -13.18
N ASP A 145 -0.88 31.81 -12.09
CA ASP A 145 0.35 31.42 -11.40
C ASP A 145 1.14 30.44 -12.26
N ASP A 146 2.36 30.81 -12.63
CA ASP A 146 3.34 29.90 -13.24
C ASP A 146 4.02 29.07 -12.15
N PHE A 147 4.36 27.82 -12.48
CA PHE A 147 5.06 26.92 -11.58
C PHE A 147 6.02 26.00 -12.31
N HIS A 148 7.06 25.57 -11.61
CA HIS A 148 7.96 24.50 -11.97
C HIS A 148 7.67 23.29 -11.08
N LEU A 149 7.41 22.13 -11.67
CA LEU A 149 7.16 20.89 -10.97
C LEU A 149 8.29 19.90 -11.27
N GLU A 150 8.84 19.28 -10.24
CA GLU A 150 9.86 18.26 -10.37
C GLU A 150 9.59 17.07 -9.46
N VAL A 151 10.05 15.89 -9.87
CA VAL A 151 10.16 14.70 -9.01
C VAL A 151 11.63 14.51 -8.69
N VAL A 152 11.96 14.47 -7.41
CA VAL A 152 13.33 14.38 -6.91
C VAL A 152 13.53 13.13 -6.07
N LYS A 153 14.73 12.56 -6.18
CA LYS A 153 15.28 11.52 -5.30
C LYS A 153 16.58 12.04 -4.72
N GLU A 154 16.70 12.08 -3.40
CA GLU A 154 17.89 12.56 -2.69
C GLU A 154 18.40 13.94 -3.18
N GLY A 155 17.48 14.83 -3.56
CA GLY A 155 17.80 16.17 -4.07
C GLY A 155 18.26 16.22 -5.53
N THR A 156 18.23 15.09 -6.25
CA THR A 156 18.45 15.01 -7.70
C THR A 156 17.11 14.97 -8.43
N THR A 157 16.90 15.88 -9.37
CA THR A 157 15.73 15.90 -10.25
C THR A 157 15.78 14.73 -11.23
N LEU A 158 14.73 13.93 -11.24
CA LEU A 158 14.55 12.82 -12.18
C LEU A 158 13.77 13.30 -13.42
N CYS A 159 12.61 13.90 -13.17
CA CYS A 159 11.76 14.49 -14.21
C CYS A 159 11.23 15.85 -13.74
N SER A 160 10.92 16.72 -14.69
CA SER A 160 10.37 18.05 -14.40
C SER A 160 9.57 18.61 -15.57
N ASP A 161 8.58 19.45 -15.29
CA ASP A 161 7.85 20.22 -16.28
C ASP A 161 7.44 21.59 -15.73
N ASP A 162 7.22 22.54 -16.62
CA ASP A 162 6.71 23.87 -16.29
C ASP A 162 5.22 23.95 -16.64
N GLY A 163 4.44 24.62 -15.79
CA GLY A 163 3.01 24.77 -16.00
C GLY A 163 2.49 26.13 -15.55
N SER A 164 1.24 26.39 -15.89
CA SER A 164 0.49 27.53 -15.37
C SER A 164 -0.88 27.09 -14.89
N ILE A 165 -1.40 27.78 -13.87
CA ILE A 165 -2.73 27.53 -13.35
C ILE A 165 -3.75 28.24 -14.23
N GLY A 166 -4.61 27.47 -14.89
CA GLY A 166 -5.67 28.04 -15.75
C GLY A 166 -6.78 28.71 -14.93
N MET A 167 -7.47 27.93 -14.09
CA MET A 167 -8.49 28.44 -13.17
C MET A 167 -8.07 28.20 -11.73
N ASP A 168 -8.14 26.95 -11.30
CA ASP A 168 -7.92 26.55 -9.91
C ASP A 168 -6.90 25.42 -9.79
N LYS A 169 -6.84 24.51 -10.77
CA LYS A 169 -5.96 23.34 -10.76
C LYS A 169 -5.39 23.06 -12.13
N THR A 170 -4.21 22.47 -12.15
CA THR A 170 -3.57 21.89 -13.34
C THR A 170 -2.99 20.54 -12.94
N THR A 171 -3.09 19.54 -13.81
CA THR A 171 -2.44 18.24 -13.64
C THR A 171 -1.33 18.13 -14.67
N ILE A 172 -0.14 17.78 -14.20
CA ILE A 172 0.99 17.42 -15.05
C ILE A 172 1.13 15.89 -14.99
N SER A 173 1.35 15.29 -16.16
CA SER A 173 1.59 13.86 -16.28
C SER A 173 3.00 13.60 -16.76
N PHE A 174 3.68 12.67 -16.12
CA PHE A 174 5.00 12.21 -16.52
C PHE A 174 4.98 10.71 -16.82
N PRO A 175 5.66 10.23 -17.87
CA PRO A 175 5.97 8.81 -17.98
C PRO A 175 6.75 8.37 -16.72
N ILE A 176 6.31 7.32 -16.04
CA ILE A 176 6.94 6.89 -14.79
C ILE A 176 8.41 6.53 -14.98
N ALA A 177 8.76 5.97 -16.15
CA ALA A 177 10.14 5.64 -16.53
C ALA A 177 11.09 6.85 -16.51
N ASP A 178 10.58 8.06 -16.72
CA ASP A 178 11.38 9.29 -16.68
C ASP A 178 11.58 9.82 -15.24
N CYS A 179 10.70 9.42 -14.31
CA CYS A 179 10.65 9.90 -12.92
C CYS A 179 11.13 8.88 -11.89
N TRP A 180 11.72 7.77 -12.32
CA TRP A 180 11.95 6.60 -11.49
C TRP A 180 13.42 6.15 -11.55
N ASP A 181 13.96 5.74 -10.40
CA ASP A 181 15.35 5.28 -10.25
C ASP A 181 15.46 4.22 -9.13
N GLY A 182 14.65 3.16 -9.22
CA GLY A 182 14.62 2.06 -8.25
C GLY A 182 13.33 1.97 -7.44
N ASN A 183 13.02 0.77 -6.96
CA ASN A 183 11.83 0.54 -6.13
C ASN A 183 11.90 1.33 -4.83
N ALA A 184 10.76 1.91 -4.43
CA ALA A 184 10.64 2.61 -3.16
C ALA A 184 10.52 1.66 -1.96
N PHE A 185 9.99 0.45 -2.16
CA PHE A 185 9.99 -0.62 -1.17
C PHE A 185 11.18 -1.58 -1.34
N ASP A 186 11.61 -2.19 -0.24
CA ASP A 186 12.40 -3.42 -0.23
C ASP A 186 11.51 -4.68 -0.14
N GLU A 187 12.12 -5.86 -0.04
CA GLU A 187 11.40 -7.14 0.08
C GLU A 187 10.57 -7.28 1.37
N SER A 188 10.81 -6.45 2.38
CA SER A 188 10.04 -6.43 3.63
C SER A 188 8.85 -5.46 3.58
N GLY A 189 8.76 -4.65 2.52
CA GLY A 189 7.78 -3.56 2.41
C GLY A 189 8.18 -2.30 3.15
N ASP A 190 9.45 -2.17 3.54
CA ASP A 190 9.98 -0.96 4.16
C ASP A 190 10.35 0.07 3.09
N ASP A 191 10.09 1.35 3.38
CA ASP A 191 10.46 2.47 2.51
C ASP A 191 11.99 2.64 2.48
N VAL A 192 12.63 2.29 1.37
CA VAL A 192 14.09 2.38 1.17
C VAL A 192 14.51 3.49 0.21
N ILE A 193 13.62 3.93 -0.69
CA ILE A 193 13.86 5.10 -1.56
C ILE A 193 12.71 6.10 -1.39
N GLU A 194 13.06 7.33 -1.01
CA GLU A 194 12.10 8.43 -0.90
C GLU A 194 12.11 9.28 -2.17
N TYR A 195 10.94 9.34 -2.81
CA TYR A 195 10.64 10.23 -3.92
C TYR A 195 9.79 11.40 -3.42
N LEU A 196 10.17 12.63 -3.79
CA LEU A 196 9.40 13.83 -3.49
C LEU A 196 8.96 14.49 -4.79
N ALA A 197 7.66 14.80 -4.89
CA ALA A 197 7.18 15.80 -5.82
C ALA A 197 7.41 17.18 -5.20
N VAL A 198 8.03 18.10 -5.93
CA VAL A 198 8.34 19.46 -5.48
C VAL A 198 7.78 20.43 -6.51
N VAL A 199 6.94 21.35 -6.07
CA VAL A 199 6.44 22.44 -6.91
C VAL A 199 6.98 23.77 -6.40
N SER A 200 7.50 24.58 -7.31
CA SER A 200 8.03 25.92 -7.06
C SER A 200 7.24 26.95 -7.85
N SER A 201 6.77 28.01 -7.20
CA SER A 201 6.10 29.14 -7.84
C SER A 201 6.62 30.44 -7.24
N GLY A 202 7.40 31.19 -8.01
CA GLY A 202 8.10 32.38 -7.51
C GLY A 202 9.08 32.03 -6.38
N SER A 203 8.81 32.53 -5.17
CA SER A 203 9.59 32.20 -3.96
C SER A 203 8.98 31.07 -3.13
N ASP A 204 7.78 30.61 -3.48
CA ASP A 204 7.06 29.60 -2.73
C ASP A 204 7.42 28.22 -3.24
N VAL A 205 7.74 27.32 -2.32
CA VAL A 205 8.05 25.91 -2.60
C VAL A 205 7.12 25.05 -1.76
N ASP A 206 6.56 24.03 -2.37
CA ASP A 206 5.79 22.98 -1.71
C ASP A 206 6.32 21.61 -2.13
N SER A 207 6.26 20.65 -1.23
CA SER A 207 6.82 19.32 -1.47
C SER A 207 5.96 18.24 -0.82
N TYR A 208 5.73 17.16 -1.54
CA TYR A 208 4.95 16.03 -1.06
C TYR A 208 5.64 14.71 -1.38
N LYS A 209 5.59 13.75 -0.45
CA LYS A 209 6.15 12.42 -0.66
C LYS A 209 5.28 11.66 -1.65
N VAL A 210 5.88 11.15 -2.72
CA VAL A 210 5.18 10.25 -3.65
C VAL A 210 4.93 8.92 -2.92
N PRO A 211 3.70 8.38 -2.95
CA PRO A 211 3.42 7.07 -2.36
C PRO A 211 4.40 5.99 -2.86
N PRO A 212 5.09 5.26 -1.97
CA PRO A 212 6.07 4.23 -2.36
C PRO A 212 5.50 3.14 -3.27
N ALA A 213 4.22 2.80 -3.11
CA ALA A 213 3.52 1.83 -3.96
C ALA A 213 3.44 2.27 -5.43
N ILE A 214 3.41 3.57 -5.72
CA ILE A 214 3.45 4.09 -7.10
C ILE A 214 4.86 3.96 -7.69
N MET A 215 5.88 4.06 -6.85
CA MET A 215 7.29 4.07 -7.21
C MET A 215 7.97 2.69 -7.08
N SER A 216 7.21 1.63 -6.85
CA SER A 216 7.73 0.26 -6.76
C SER A 216 7.18 -0.54 -7.93
N ARG A 217 8.00 -0.70 -8.98
CA ARG A 217 7.58 -1.09 -10.34
C ARG A 217 8.47 -2.12 -11.00
N GLU A 218 9.59 -2.49 -10.37
CA GLU A 218 10.53 -3.45 -10.91
C GLU A 218 10.46 -4.78 -10.15
N ILE A 219 10.29 -5.88 -10.87
CA ILE A 219 10.43 -7.22 -10.32
C ILE A 219 11.92 -7.53 -10.15
N THR A 220 12.32 -7.84 -8.92
CA THR A 220 13.71 -8.22 -8.56
C THR A 220 13.82 -9.65 -8.04
N GLY A 221 12.70 -10.36 -7.87
CA GLY A 221 12.68 -11.77 -7.54
C GLY A 221 11.56 -12.53 -8.24
N ALA A 222 11.86 -13.77 -8.61
CA ALA A 222 10.86 -14.69 -9.12
C ALA A 222 11.17 -16.10 -8.65
N LEU A 223 10.17 -16.81 -8.11
CA LEU A 223 10.36 -18.16 -7.57
C LEU A 223 9.32 -19.13 -8.12
N VAL A 224 9.69 -20.41 -8.18
CA VAL A 224 8.78 -21.51 -8.45
C VAL A 224 8.63 -22.38 -7.21
N LYS A 225 7.42 -22.86 -6.95
CA LYS A 225 7.20 -24.06 -6.13
C LYS A 225 6.53 -25.12 -6.98
N VAL A 226 6.75 -26.37 -6.61
CA VAL A 226 6.16 -27.50 -7.31
C VAL A 226 5.34 -28.37 -6.36
N VAL A 227 4.38 -29.08 -6.93
CA VAL A 227 3.71 -30.22 -6.28
C VAL A 227 3.89 -31.42 -7.20
N GLU A 228 4.48 -32.49 -6.66
CA GLU A 228 4.61 -33.76 -7.37
C GLU A 228 3.25 -34.41 -7.53
N LEU A 229 2.95 -34.84 -8.76
CA LEU A 229 1.68 -35.46 -9.11
C LEU A 229 1.92 -36.95 -9.26
N THR A 230 1.12 -37.74 -8.56
CA THR A 230 1.23 -39.20 -8.57
C THR A 230 -0.12 -39.83 -8.89
N SER A 231 -0.11 -40.92 -9.63
CA SER A 231 -1.23 -41.83 -9.75
C SER A 231 -0.98 -43.08 -8.89
N THR A 232 -2.05 -43.63 -8.31
CA THR A 232 -2.00 -44.87 -7.54
C THR A 232 -2.96 -45.87 -8.13
N THR A 233 -2.39 -46.85 -8.85
CA THR A 233 -3.16 -48.05 -9.21
C THR A 233 -2.67 -49.27 -8.43
N ASP A 234 -1.35 -49.40 -8.18
CA ASP A 234 -0.75 -50.43 -7.31
C ASP A 234 0.60 -49.98 -6.69
N ASN A 235 1.44 -49.24 -7.46
CA ASN A 235 2.64 -48.52 -7.00
C ASN A 235 2.45 -47.00 -7.17
N VAL A 236 3.30 -46.19 -6.52
CA VAL A 236 3.40 -44.75 -6.80
C VAL A 236 3.95 -44.61 -8.21
N GLU A 237 3.22 -43.95 -9.10
CA GLU A 237 3.70 -43.58 -10.43
C GLU A 237 3.64 -42.04 -10.53
N TYR A 238 4.77 -41.41 -10.83
CA TYR A 238 4.88 -39.97 -10.97
C TYR A 238 4.41 -39.53 -12.36
N ASP A 239 3.32 -38.78 -12.38
CA ASP A 239 2.68 -38.28 -13.59
C ASP A 239 3.30 -36.96 -14.07
N GLY A 240 3.90 -36.18 -13.17
CA GLY A 240 4.44 -34.86 -13.50
C GLY A 240 4.48 -33.89 -12.32
N LEU A 241 4.46 -32.60 -12.64
CA LEU A 241 4.51 -31.50 -11.68
C LEU A 241 3.36 -30.51 -11.91
N GLN A 242 2.70 -30.09 -10.84
CA GLN A 242 2.07 -28.78 -10.81
C GLN A 242 3.15 -27.75 -10.48
N VAL A 243 3.23 -26.68 -11.28
CA VAL A 243 4.23 -25.63 -11.13
C VAL A 243 3.51 -24.32 -10.85
N ASP A 244 3.80 -23.71 -9.72
CA ASP A 244 3.29 -22.39 -9.36
C ASP A 244 4.44 -21.38 -9.33
N MET A 245 4.22 -20.18 -9.85
CA MET A 245 5.20 -19.09 -9.88
C MET A 245 4.72 -17.91 -9.03
N ILE A 246 5.65 -17.22 -8.41
CA ILE A 246 5.44 -15.94 -7.71
C ILE A 246 6.50 -14.93 -8.18
N LEU A 247 6.14 -13.66 -8.29
CA LEU A 247 7.03 -12.57 -8.68
C LEU A 247 6.82 -11.37 -7.76
N GLY A 248 7.88 -10.62 -7.51
CA GLY A 248 7.81 -9.40 -6.73
C GLY A 248 9.18 -8.78 -6.47
N ILE A 249 9.25 -7.98 -5.41
CA ILE A 249 10.52 -7.48 -4.89
C ILE A 249 11.09 -8.53 -3.96
N ASP A 250 12.26 -9.03 -4.31
CA ASP A 250 13.03 -9.95 -3.50
C ASP A 250 14.51 -9.55 -3.52
N SER A 251 15.26 -10.11 -2.58
CA SER A 251 16.70 -10.03 -2.54
C SER A 251 17.30 -11.33 -3.07
N GLU A 252 18.28 -11.23 -3.98
CA GLU A 252 19.05 -12.40 -4.45
C GLU A 252 19.77 -13.14 -3.31
N THR A 253 19.95 -12.48 -2.16
CA THR A 253 20.53 -13.11 -0.96
C THR A 253 19.57 -14.02 -0.22
N ASN A 254 18.26 -13.91 -0.49
CA ASN A 254 17.26 -14.80 0.07
C ASN A 254 17.43 -16.19 -0.52
N THR A 255 17.50 -17.17 0.38
CA THR A 255 17.71 -18.57 0.03
C THR A 255 16.38 -19.20 -0.36
N TYR A 256 16.36 -19.91 -1.48
CA TYR A 256 15.26 -20.79 -1.83
C TYR A 256 15.23 -21.97 -0.85
N ILE A 257 14.09 -22.22 -0.21
CA ILE A 257 13.93 -23.31 0.76
C ILE A 257 12.76 -24.18 0.32
N PHE A 258 13.07 -25.43 0.03
CA PHE A 258 12.12 -26.47 -0.36
C PHE A 258 12.54 -27.79 0.29
N GLY A 259 11.56 -28.49 0.86
CA GLY A 259 11.80 -29.77 1.51
C GLY A 259 10.49 -30.41 1.93
N ASN A 260 10.49 -31.75 1.96
CA ASN A 260 9.29 -32.55 2.19
C ASN A 260 8.16 -32.18 1.21
N GLY A 261 8.50 -31.94 -0.06
CA GLY A 261 7.52 -31.62 -1.11
C GLY A 261 6.85 -30.24 -0.97
N ALA A 262 7.41 -29.32 -0.17
CA ALA A 262 6.83 -28.01 0.08
C ALA A 262 7.85 -26.88 0.10
N TYR A 263 7.43 -25.72 -0.40
CA TYR A 263 8.17 -24.46 -0.25
C TYR A 263 8.08 -23.94 1.18
N GLY A 264 9.20 -23.50 1.74
CA GLY A 264 9.32 -22.97 3.10
C GLY A 264 10.16 -21.70 3.21
N GLY A 265 10.51 -21.07 2.09
CA GLY A 265 11.27 -19.81 2.06
C GLY A 265 10.40 -18.57 2.26
N SER A 266 11.03 -17.40 2.27
CA SER A 266 10.33 -16.11 2.23
C SER A 266 9.74 -15.88 0.84
N GLU A 267 8.53 -15.33 0.78
CA GLU A 267 7.92 -14.94 -0.50
C GLU A 267 8.38 -13.51 -0.87
N PRO A 268 8.54 -13.19 -2.17
CA PRO A 268 8.76 -11.82 -2.62
C PRO A 268 7.63 -10.89 -2.15
N LEU A 269 7.95 -9.60 -1.93
CA LEU A 269 6.91 -8.59 -1.75
C LEU A 269 6.17 -8.40 -3.07
N LEU A 270 4.87 -8.69 -3.05
CA LEU A 270 4.00 -8.55 -4.21
C LEU A 270 3.80 -7.07 -4.57
N ILE A 271 4.00 -6.76 -5.84
CA ILE A 271 3.78 -5.41 -6.40
C ILE A 271 3.01 -5.51 -7.70
N LYS A 272 2.30 -4.43 -8.05
CA LYS A 272 1.71 -4.27 -9.37
C LYS A 272 2.77 -3.75 -10.34
N ALA A 273 3.07 -4.55 -11.35
CA ALA A 273 4.05 -4.19 -12.36
C ALA A 273 3.75 -4.85 -13.71
N ASP A 274 4.20 -4.14 -14.74
CA ASP A 274 4.24 -4.61 -16.12
C ASP A 274 5.54 -5.37 -16.37
N TRP A 275 5.40 -6.63 -16.78
CA TRP A 275 6.53 -7.50 -17.03
C TRP A 275 6.18 -8.61 -18.02
N SER A 276 7.23 -9.23 -18.56
CA SER A 276 7.07 -10.48 -19.28
C SER A 276 8.09 -11.52 -18.85
N ALA A 277 7.66 -12.77 -18.66
CA ALA A 277 8.48 -13.83 -18.08
C ALA A 277 8.51 -15.09 -18.95
N THR A 278 9.56 -15.89 -18.78
CA THR A 278 9.68 -17.24 -19.34
C THR A 278 10.32 -18.14 -18.29
N ILE A 279 9.84 -19.38 -18.17
CA ILE A 279 10.40 -20.40 -17.28
C ILE A 279 11.08 -21.45 -18.16
N GLU A 280 12.35 -21.71 -17.89
CA GLU A 280 13.10 -22.84 -18.44
C GLU A 280 13.36 -23.86 -17.33
N VAL A 281 13.08 -25.13 -17.60
CA VAL A 281 13.47 -26.25 -16.72
C VAL A 281 14.77 -26.80 -17.25
N LEU A 282 15.79 -26.88 -16.39
CA LEU A 282 17.11 -27.36 -16.71
C LEU A 282 17.42 -28.65 -15.95
N TYR A 283 18.15 -29.57 -16.60
CA TYR A 283 18.75 -30.75 -15.99
C TYR A 283 20.18 -30.89 -16.49
N GLY A 284 21.16 -31.08 -15.59
CA GLY A 284 22.57 -31.17 -15.96
C GLY A 284 23.14 -29.92 -16.68
N GLY A 285 22.44 -28.78 -16.58
CA GLY A 285 22.78 -27.51 -17.26
C GLY A 285 22.12 -27.33 -18.64
N ASP A 286 21.45 -28.34 -19.17
CA ASP A 286 20.73 -28.27 -20.45
C ASP A 286 19.24 -27.96 -20.23
N THR A 287 18.65 -27.10 -21.06
CA THR A 287 17.20 -26.84 -21.04
C THR A 287 16.45 -28.06 -21.55
N VAL A 288 15.63 -28.67 -20.69
CA VAL A 288 14.79 -29.85 -21.00
C VAL A 288 13.36 -29.46 -21.32
N TYR A 289 12.89 -28.30 -20.84
CA TYR A 289 11.56 -27.79 -21.13
C TYR A 289 11.53 -26.26 -21.04
N THR A 290 10.69 -25.62 -21.86
CA THR A 290 10.49 -24.16 -21.84
C THR A 290 9.00 -23.86 -21.87
N TYR A 291 8.53 -23.12 -20.88
CA TYR A 291 7.15 -22.62 -20.84
C TYR A 291 6.93 -21.51 -21.86
N SER A 292 5.68 -21.35 -22.30
CA SER A 292 5.26 -20.21 -23.11
C SER A 292 5.50 -18.90 -22.37
N LYS A 293 5.83 -17.85 -23.13
CA LYS A 293 6.02 -16.51 -22.57
C LYS A 293 4.73 -16.02 -21.91
N ILE A 294 4.87 -15.50 -20.70
CA ILE A 294 3.80 -14.86 -19.92
C ILE A 294 4.02 -13.35 -19.97
N THR A 295 2.94 -12.59 -20.09
CA THR A 295 2.98 -11.12 -19.98
C THR A 295 1.93 -10.72 -18.96
N SER A 296 2.31 -9.80 -18.08
CA SER A 296 1.49 -9.20 -17.04
C SER A 296 1.31 -7.72 -17.35
N ASN A 297 0.09 -7.23 -17.16
CA ASN A 297 -0.20 -5.80 -17.04
C ASN A 297 -0.70 -5.57 -15.61
N GLU A 298 0.06 -4.82 -14.83
CA GLU A 298 -0.19 -4.43 -13.44
C GLU A 298 -0.49 -5.61 -12.51
N GLY A 299 0.26 -6.70 -12.69
CA GLY A 299 0.09 -7.96 -11.94
C GLY A 299 -0.88 -8.96 -12.59
N LEU A 300 -1.70 -8.55 -13.55
CA LEU A 300 -2.64 -9.44 -14.24
C LEU A 300 -2.04 -10.05 -15.51
N ALA A 301 -1.80 -11.35 -15.48
CA ALA A 301 -1.41 -12.13 -16.65
C ALA A 301 -2.64 -12.79 -17.29
N SER A 302 -3.13 -12.20 -18.38
CA SER A 302 -4.34 -12.67 -19.08
C SER A 302 -4.25 -14.15 -19.47
N GLY A 303 -5.22 -14.94 -19.02
CA GLY A 303 -5.28 -16.39 -19.27
C GLY A 303 -4.42 -17.25 -18.34
N VAL A 304 -3.69 -16.63 -17.40
CA VAL A 304 -2.84 -17.32 -16.41
C VAL A 304 -3.34 -17.05 -14.99
N GLY A 305 -3.37 -15.79 -14.56
CA GLY A 305 -3.79 -15.41 -13.21
C GLY A 305 -3.30 -14.02 -12.79
N GLU A 306 -3.47 -13.72 -11.50
CA GLU A 306 -3.19 -12.42 -10.89
C GLU A 306 -2.05 -12.59 -9.86
N PHE A 307 -0.89 -12.01 -10.17
CA PHE A 307 0.37 -12.21 -9.45
C PHE A 307 0.55 -11.28 -8.25
N ASP A 308 -0.19 -10.18 -8.16
CA ASP A 308 -0.23 -9.33 -6.97
C ASP A 308 -1.08 -9.93 -5.82
N LEU A 309 -1.66 -11.12 -6.04
CA LEU A 309 -2.36 -11.91 -5.02
C LEU A 309 -1.58 -13.14 -4.52
N GLY A 310 -0.43 -13.45 -5.12
CA GLY A 310 0.49 -14.50 -4.66
C GLY A 310 0.85 -15.52 -5.72
N TRP A 311 0.94 -16.78 -5.31
CA TRP A 311 1.32 -17.89 -6.19
C TRP A 311 0.27 -18.16 -7.27
N VAL A 312 0.72 -18.24 -8.52
CA VAL A 312 -0.13 -18.54 -9.68
C VAL A 312 0.36 -19.80 -10.37
N GLN A 313 -0.56 -20.75 -10.59
CA GLN A 313 -0.27 -21.98 -11.32
C GLN A 313 0.05 -21.68 -12.78
N ILE A 314 1.19 -22.18 -13.25
CA ILE A 314 1.65 -22.03 -14.62
C ILE A 314 1.31 -23.28 -15.41
N THR A 315 0.50 -23.10 -16.45
CA THR A 315 0.09 -24.21 -17.31
C THR A 315 1.19 -24.58 -18.30
N SER A 316 1.33 -25.87 -18.57
CA SER A 316 2.23 -26.37 -19.61
C SER A 316 1.75 -25.94 -21.00
N ASN A 317 2.62 -26.06 -22.01
CA ASN A 317 2.31 -25.68 -23.39
C ASN A 317 1.23 -26.58 -24.01
N SER A 318 1.03 -27.78 -23.45
CA SER A 318 -0.07 -28.71 -23.77
C SER A 318 -1.36 -28.42 -23.01
N GLY A 319 -1.33 -27.48 -22.06
CA GLY A 319 -2.41 -27.20 -21.11
C GLY A 319 -2.31 -28.06 -19.85
N GLY A 320 -2.77 -27.51 -18.72
CA GLY A 320 -2.74 -28.19 -17.42
C GLY A 320 -1.35 -28.27 -16.81
N ASN A 321 -1.08 -29.35 -16.07
CA ASN A 321 0.19 -29.58 -15.37
C ASN A 321 1.34 -29.92 -16.34
N LEU A 322 2.57 -29.90 -15.83
CA LEU A 322 3.76 -30.34 -16.56
C LEU A 322 3.88 -31.86 -16.48
N ASP A 323 3.52 -32.55 -17.56
CA ASP A 323 3.64 -34.00 -17.68
C ASP A 323 5.11 -34.46 -17.63
N ARG A 324 5.38 -35.55 -16.90
CA ARG A 324 6.72 -36.17 -16.79
C ARG A 324 7.37 -36.36 -18.16
N SER A 325 6.62 -36.84 -19.15
CA SER A 325 7.13 -37.17 -20.49
C SER A 325 7.67 -35.96 -21.27
N HIS A 326 7.38 -34.73 -20.82
CA HIS A 326 7.83 -33.51 -21.49
C HIS A 326 9.20 -33.00 -21.03
N PHE A 327 9.66 -33.37 -19.85
CA PHE A 327 10.86 -32.76 -19.26
C PHE A 327 11.79 -33.74 -18.56
N TYR A 328 11.25 -34.83 -18.01
CA TYR A 328 12.01 -35.76 -17.17
C TYR A 328 13.16 -36.42 -17.93
N GLN A 329 14.33 -36.45 -17.30
CA GLN A 329 15.53 -37.08 -17.83
C GLN A 329 15.97 -38.26 -16.96
N ASP A 330 16.18 -38.01 -15.67
CA ASP A 330 16.65 -38.94 -14.65
C ASP A 330 16.41 -38.28 -13.28
N ASP A 331 16.65 -39.02 -12.19
CA ASP A 331 16.66 -38.47 -10.85
C ASP A 331 17.79 -37.44 -10.68
N GLY A 332 17.59 -36.53 -9.72
CA GLY A 332 18.57 -35.50 -9.38
C GLY A 332 18.04 -34.08 -9.52
N CYS A 333 18.98 -33.12 -9.61
CA CYS A 333 18.68 -31.70 -9.49
C CYS A 333 18.15 -31.08 -10.79
N TYR A 334 16.93 -30.55 -10.73
CA TYR A 334 16.30 -29.71 -11.75
C TYR A 334 16.33 -28.25 -11.31
N THR A 335 16.56 -27.34 -12.26
CA THR A 335 16.52 -25.89 -12.02
C THR A 335 15.38 -25.25 -12.81
N PHE A 336 14.51 -24.51 -12.13
CA PHE A 336 13.49 -23.68 -12.74
C PHE A 336 14.03 -22.26 -12.87
N LYS A 337 14.66 -21.98 -14.02
CA LYS A 337 15.23 -20.66 -14.32
C LYS A 337 14.15 -19.76 -14.90
N ILE A 338 13.88 -18.66 -14.21
CA ILE A 338 12.88 -17.67 -14.61
C ILE A 338 13.60 -16.46 -15.17
N SER A 339 13.26 -16.04 -16.37
CA SER A 339 13.74 -14.79 -16.97
C SER A 339 12.60 -13.79 -17.04
N VAL A 340 12.70 -12.68 -16.31
CA VAL A 340 11.68 -11.63 -16.24
C VAL A 340 12.22 -10.37 -16.88
N LYS A 341 11.52 -9.84 -17.88
CA LYS A 341 11.79 -8.53 -18.47
C LYS A 341 10.80 -7.53 -17.91
N ASN A 342 11.30 -6.56 -17.14
CA ASN A 342 10.53 -5.43 -16.62
C ASN A 342 10.22 -4.45 -17.75
N GLU A 343 8.97 -4.03 -17.90
CA GLU A 343 8.60 -3.17 -19.05
C GLU A 343 9.06 -1.73 -18.86
N ILE A 344 8.90 -1.16 -17.65
CA ILE A 344 9.29 0.22 -17.33
C ILE A 344 10.81 0.44 -17.47
N THR A 345 11.64 -0.47 -16.93
CA THR A 345 13.10 -0.31 -16.94
C THR A 345 13.76 -0.92 -18.17
N GLY A 346 13.08 -1.85 -18.84
CA GLY A 346 13.63 -2.69 -19.90
C GLY A 346 14.68 -3.71 -19.41
N GLN A 347 15.00 -3.74 -18.11
CA GLN A 347 15.96 -4.66 -17.52
C GLN A 347 15.42 -6.08 -17.50
N THR A 348 16.34 -7.04 -17.47
CA THR A 348 16.01 -8.46 -17.40
C THR A 348 16.61 -9.06 -16.14
N LEU A 349 15.76 -9.55 -15.25
CA LEU A 349 16.10 -10.42 -14.14
C LEU A 349 16.21 -11.86 -14.65
N VAL A 350 17.22 -12.59 -14.17
CA VAL A 350 17.31 -14.04 -14.32
C VAL A 350 17.44 -14.64 -12.92
N ASP A 351 16.46 -15.44 -12.53
CA ASP A 351 16.40 -16.09 -11.23
C ASP A 351 16.45 -17.61 -11.41
N ASP A 352 17.53 -18.24 -10.95
CA ASP A 352 17.78 -19.68 -11.04
C ASP A 352 17.87 -20.34 -9.65
N ARG A 353 17.38 -19.65 -8.61
CA ARG A 353 17.41 -20.13 -7.22
C ARG A 353 16.47 -21.30 -6.97
N SER A 354 15.42 -21.45 -7.79
CA SER A 354 14.42 -22.52 -7.65
C SER A 354 15.00 -23.85 -8.14
N GLN A 355 15.73 -24.54 -7.27
CA GLN A 355 16.42 -25.80 -7.55
C GLN A 355 15.87 -26.93 -6.67
N LEU A 356 15.52 -28.04 -7.31
CA LEU A 356 14.78 -29.14 -6.71
C LEU A 356 15.37 -30.47 -7.14
N GLU A 357 15.69 -31.32 -6.17
CA GLU A 357 16.06 -32.71 -6.40
C GLU A 357 14.80 -33.57 -6.43
N LEU A 358 14.65 -34.37 -7.49
CA LEU A 358 13.56 -35.33 -7.69
C LEU A 358 14.10 -36.76 -7.53
N PHE A 359 13.32 -37.64 -6.87
CA PHE A 359 13.64 -39.04 -6.56
C PHE A 359 12.64 -40.01 -7.19
N TRP A 360 12.21 -39.74 -8.42
CA TRP A 360 11.10 -40.46 -9.04
C TRP A 360 11.49 -41.90 -9.35
N ASP A 361 12.62 -42.13 -10.01
CA ASP A 361 13.04 -43.50 -10.34
C ASP A 361 13.40 -44.30 -9.07
N ASP A 362 14.00 -43.65 -8.06
CA ASP A 362 14.28 -44.26 -6.75
C ASP A 362 12.99 -44.66 -6.00
N ASN A 363 11.97 -43.78 -5.96
CA ASN A 363 10.69 -44.06 -5.31
C ASN A 363 9.82 -45.06 -6.10
N GLU A 364 10.03 -45.18 -7.41
CA GLU A 364 9.33 -46.14 -8.27
C GLU A 364 10.03 -47.52 -8.33
N ALA A 365 11.20 -47.67 -7.70
CA ALA A 365 12.04 -48.85 -7.82
C ALA A 365 11.44 -50.11 -7.17
N ASP A 366 10.62 -49.96 -6.14
CA ASP A 366 9.89 -51.05 -5.49
C ASP A 366 8.52 -50.62 -4.93
N ASP A 367 7.74 -51.60 -4.46
CA ASP A 367 6.38 -51.37 -3.96
C ASP A 367 6.37 -50.86 -2.48
N ASP A 368 7.54 -50.70 -1.84
CA ASP A 368 7.70 -50.31 -0.43
C ASP A 368 7.97 -48.81 -0.28
N SER A 369 6.89 -48.04 -0.18
CA SER A 369 6.95 -46.58 0.00
C SER A 369 7.48 -46.09 1.35
N ALA A 370 7.96 -46.99 2.23
CA ALA A 370 8.53 -46.60 3.51
C ALA A 370 9.84 -45.79 3.38
N ASN A 371 10.51 -45.90 2.23
CA ASN A 371 11.76 -45.18 1.94
C ASN A 371 11.58 -44.03 0.94
N ASP A 372 10.35 -43.76 0.49
CA ASP A 372 10.07 -42.72 -0.48
C ASP A 372 10.50 -41.34 0.03
N GLN A 373 11.10 -40.58 -0.86
CA GLN A 373 11.57 -39.23 -0.58
C GLN A 373 10.80 -38.23 -1.44
N SER A 374 10.14 -37.28 -0.79
CA SER A 374 9.57 -36.14 -1.52
C SER A 374 10.69 -35.26 -2.07
N ALA A 375 10.37 -34.49 -3.11
CA ALA A 375 11.28 -33.49 -3.63
C ALA A 375 11.83 -32.56 -2.53
N GLN A 376 13.12 -32.23 -2.66
CA GLN A 376 13.85 -31.41 -1.70
C GLN A 376 14.78 -30.43 -2.42
N ASN A 377 15.35 -29.48 -1.70
CA ASN A 377 16.40 -28.62 -2.22
C ASN A 377 17.61 -29.41 -2.74
N CYS A 378 18.15 -28.94 -3.86
CA CYS A 378 19.58 -29.09 -4.14
C CYS A 378 20.40 -28.15 -3.21
#